data_AF-A0A925JJG8-F1
#
_entry.id   AF-A0A925JJG8-F1
#
_cell.length_a   1.000
_cell.length_b   1.000
_cell.length_c   1.000
_cell.angle_alpha   90.00
_cell.angle_beta   90.00
_cell.angle_gamma   90.00
#
_symmetry.space_group_name_H-M   'P 1'
#
loop_
_entity.id
_entity.type
_entity.pdbx_description
1 polymer ?
#
loop_
_entity_poly.entity_id
_entity_poly.type
_entity_poly.pdbx_seq_one_letter_code
_entity_poly.pdbx_strand_id
1 'polypeptide(L)' 'DELFVDGTISGGMLPKIAGALDAAKSGVQSVHIIDGRVPHVLLLEILTDQAYGTMIRSH' A
#
# COMPACT_ATOMS: atom_id res chain seq x y z
N ASP A 1 4.24 11.85 5.02
CA ASP A 1 5.54 12.49 5.28
C ASP A 1 6.13 12.12 6.63
N GLU A 2 5.38 12.17 7.74
CA GLU A 2 5.89 11.81 9.07
C GLU A 2 6.56 10.43 9.14
N LEU A 3 5.94 9.39 8.58
CA LEU A 3 6.46 8.02 8.57
C LEU A 3 7.77 7.84 7.76
N PHE A 4 8.11 8.80 6.89
CA PHE A 4 9.40 8.82 6.20
C PHE A 4 10.46 9.49 7.07
N VAL A 5 10.07 10.56 7.76
CA VAL A 5 10.96 11.38 8.59
C VAL A 5 11.39 10.63 9.85
N ASP A 6 10.48 9.87 10.47
CA ASP A 6 10.77 9.09 11.68
C ASP A 6 11.48 7.74 11.40
N GLY A 7 11.68 7.39 10.13
CA GLY A 7 12.37 6.17 9.70
C GLY A 7 11.52 4.90 9.71
N THR A 8 10.22 4.98 10.04
CA THR A 8 9.30 3.83 10.02
C THR A 8 9.23 3.19 8.63
N ILE A 9 9.11 4.02 7.59
CA ILE A 9 9.20 3.58 6.19
C ILE A 9 10.64 3.75 5.71
N SER A 10 11.29 2.63 5.42
CA SER A 10 12.70 2.63 5.02
C SER A 10 13.03 1.54 3.98
N GLY A 11 14.25 1.60 3.44
CA GLY A 11 14.77 0.62 2.48
C GLY A 11 13.91 0.48 1.21
N GLY A 12 13.66 -0.75 0.80
CA GLY A 12 12.88 -1.06 -0.41
C GLY A 12 11.40 -0.65 -0.33
N MET A 13 10.93 -0.16 0.83
CA MET A 13 9.57 0.37 0.96
C MET A 13 9.44 1.80 0.44
N LEU A 14 10.52 2.58 0.47
CA LEU A 14 10.55 3.94 -0.07
C LEU A 14 10.04 4.01 -1.52
N PRO A 15 10.59 3.23 -2.48
CA PRO A 15 10.12 3.29 -3.87
C PRO A 15 8.69 2.75 -4.05
N LYS A 16 8.22 1.84 -3.18
CA LYS A 16 6.85 1.31 -3.26
C LYS A 16 5.82 2.36 -2.83
N ILE A 17 6.10 3.08 -1.75
CA ILE A 17 5.21 4.13 -1.26
C ILE A 17 5.25 5.33 -2.21
N ALA A 18 6.42 5.70 -2.75
CA ALA A 18 6.52 6.75 -3.78
C ALA A 18 5.63 6.44 -4.99
N GLY A 19 5.72 5.23 -5.55
CA GLY A 19 4.87 4.82 -6.68
C GLY A 19 3.39 4.78 -6.32
N ALA A 20 3.03 4.35 -5.11
CA ALA A 20 1.64 4.35 -4.66
C ALA A 20 1.07 5.77 -4.53
N LEU A 21 1.86 6.72 -4.00
CA LEU A 21 1.47 8.13 -3.91
C LEU A 21 1.35 8.76 -5.29
N ASP A 22 2.24 8.45 -6.23
CA ASP A 22 2.17 8.96 -7.60
C ASP A 22 0.94 8.43 -8.34
N ALA A 23 0.59 7.15 -8.16
CA ALA A 23 -0.63 6.57 -8.70
C ALA A 23 -1.89 7.25 -8.11
N ALA A 24 -1.92 7.45 -6.78
CA ALA A 24 -3.02 8.14 -6.11
C ALA A 24 -3.19 9.59 -6.61
N LYS A 25 -2.09 10.35 -6.76
CA LYS A 25 -2.09 11.69 -7.36
C LYS A 25 -2.55 11.71 -8.82
N SER A 26 -2.38 10.59 -9.53
CA SER A 26 -2.80 10.41 -10.92
C SER A 26 -4.26 9.94 -11.07
N GLY A 27 -5.04 9.94 -9.98
CA GLY A 27 -6.47 9.63 -10.01
C GLY A 27 -6.83 8.17 -9.70
N VAL A 28 -5.87 7.34 -9.29
CA VAL A 28 -6.18 6.01 -8.75
C VAL A 28 -6.89 6.17 -7.40
N GLN A 29 -8.02 5.47 -7.22
CA GLN A 29 -8.85 5.59 -6.00
C GLN A 29 -8.17 4.99 -4.76
N SER A 30 -7.54 3.82 -4.93
CA SER A 30 -6.77 3.17 -3.86
C SER A 30 -5.61 2.37 -4.43
N VAL A 31 -4.52 2.32 -3.66
CA VAL A 31 -3.37 1.45 -3.90
C VAL A 31 -3.21 0.53 -2.69
N HIS A 32 -3.00 -0.76 -2.94
CA HIS A 32 -2.89 -1.77 -1.89
C HIS A 32 -1.50 -2.39 -1.94
N ILE A 33 -0.78 -2.31 -0.81
CA ILE A 33 0.51 -2.98 -0.61
C ILE A 33 0.26 -4.20 0.29
N ILE A 34 0.26 -5.39 -0.31
CA ILE A 34 -0.15 -6.64 0.33
C ILE A 34 1.00 -7.64 0.52
N ASP A 35 0.88 -8.55 1.49
CA ASP A 35 1.84 -9.65 1.67
C ASP A 35 1.61 -10.78 0.65
N GLY A 36 2.41 -10.79 -0.41
CA GLY A 36 2.37 -11.79 -1.47
C GLY A 36 2.67 -13.24 -1.02
N ARG A 37 3.12 -13.47 0.21
CA ARG A 37 3.37 -14.82 0.75
C ARG A 37 2.10 -15.50 1.24
N VAL A 38 1.02 -14.75 1.46
CA VAL A 38 -0.27 -15.29 1.88
C VAL A 38 -0.98 -15.94 0.68
N PRO A 39 -1.37 -17.22 0.76
CA PRO A 39 -2.14 -17.86 -0.31
C PRO A 39 -3.43 -17.09 -0.60
N HIS A 40 -3.72 -16.89 -1.89
CA HIS A 40 -4.92 -16.19 -2.36
C HIS A 40 -5.04 -14.72 -1.90
N VAL A 41 -3.94 -14.05 -1.51
CA VAL A 41 -3.98 -12.68 -0.96
C VAL A 41 -4.76 -11.68 -1.83
N LEU A 42 -4.74 -11.82 -3.16
CA LEU A 42 -5.53 -10.97 -4.05
C LEU A 42 -7.04 -11.14 -3.85
N LEU A 43 -7.52 -12.38 -3.72
CA LEU A 43 -8.94 -12.65 -3.49
C LEU A 43 -9.35 -12.20 -2.09
N LEU A 44 -8.49 -12.44 -1.11
CA LEU A 44 -8.73 -12.05 0.27
C LEU A 44 -8.84 -10.53 0.42
N GLU A 45 -7.93 -9.77 -0.17
CA GLU A 45 -7.92 -8.30 -0.11
C GLU A 45 -9.14 -7.67 -0.81
N ILE A 46 -9.69 -8.32 -1.85
CA ILE A 46 -10.82 -7.79 -2.63
C ILE A 46 -12.17 -8.23 -2.05
N LEU A 47 -12.27 -9.47 -1.56
CA LEU A 47 -13.54 -10.12 -1.22
C LEU A 47 -13.79 -10.21 0.29
N THR A 48 -12.88 -9.70 1.12
CA THR A 48 -13.00 -9.75 2.59
C THR A 48 -12.60 -8.42 3.21
N ASP A 49 -13.07 -8.18 4.44
CA ASP A 49 -12.72 -6.99 5.23
C ASP A 49 -11.43 -7.19 6.06
N GLN A 50 -10.79 -8.35 5.98
CA GLN A 50 -9.53 -8.61 6.68
C GLN A 50 -8.38 -7.93 5.94
N ALA A 51 -7.61 -7.09 6.63
CA ALA A 51 -6.45 -6.42 6.05
C ALA A 51 -5.23 -7.36 5.99
N TYR A 52 -4.70 -7.59 4.78
CA TYR A 52 -3.46 -8.35 4.55
C TYR A 52 -2.28 -7.46 4.14
N GLY A 53 -2.42 -6.15 4.38
CA GLY A 53 -1.51 -5.14 3.89
C GLY A 53 -1.90 -3.74 4.33
N THR A 54 -1.38 -2.76 3.59
CA THR A 54 -1.68 -1.34 3.77
C THR A 54 -2.42 -0.80 2.56
N MET A 55 -3.55 -0.14 2.78
CA MET A 55 -4.30 0.57 1.74
C MET A 55 -3.98 2.07 1.82
N ILE A 56 -3.63 2.66 0.68
CA ILE A 56 -3.42 4.10 0.49
C ILE A 56 -4.57 4.63 -0.37
N ARG A 57 -5.26 5.67 0.10
CA ARG A 57 -6.40 6.29 -0.61
C ARG A 57 -6.05 7.71 -1.05
N SER A 58 -6.67 8.19 -2.14
CA SER A 58 -6.41 9.51 -2.73
C SER A 58 -7.18 10.68 -2.09
N HIS A 59 -7.63 10.54 -0.84
CA HIS A 59 -8.43 11.55 -0.13
C HIS A 59 -7.86 11.84 1.26
#